data_AF-A0A954Z6B9-F1
#
_entry.id   AF-A0A954Z6B9-F1
#
_cell.length_a   1.000
_cell.length_b   1.000
_cell.length_c   1.000
_cell.angle_alpha   90.00
_cell.angle_beta   90.00
_cell.angle_gamma   90.00
#
_symmetry.space_group_name_H-M   'P 1'
#
loop_
_entity.id
_entity.type
_entity.pdbx_description
1 polymer ?
#
loop_
_entity_poly.entity_id
_entity_poly.type
_entity_poly.pdbx_seq_one_letter_code
_entity_poly.pdbx_strand_id
1 'polypeptide(L)'
;MKRTLWKLTAWAALAPGLSGSVAVAQNTWTGGTGNWETPSNWSVGAPLTGTTVTLDNGGTAEVDTLVFEVPGRISVASVAGSSGTIDVKPNGNLAADRIVIGEAGAATAVVNDGFLIAGGGSLFVGSDQQNATGLSGSGVLTLNDGAVALSGDDFQVASQGTGVVNFNSGSYGSGIYTVVGKFGSATWNQAGGVYYHAGGDVEIGDGGRPDQFGTPGPREGTINLSGGAMRVSNALAIGNRIGTGEVNVSGGGLAITGDGASEIGDGRENILYIGRGADWTPADVAANGVTGNDVTFRVIGDDSVIAVGLDLVMDQNDVFASSTLVAQITGPTHTPILIGRNADIKNGDFRVELNGYSPVAGDEWSILQTNVDLSDALASFDAIVAAENVDFYDRVGNLLTDVPPIVHNNNAVTENANDPSYVGVDGPFQNVDFSAASLSAGLAFELEYLSDEVLLKVVSTGSLPGDFDGDNDVDGDD
;
A
#
# COMPACT_ATOMS: atom_id res chain seq x y z
N MET A 1 -58.67 14.78 1.13
CA MET A 1 -57.98 15.36 2.30
C MET A 1 -56.83 16.22 1.79
N LYS A 2 -56.94 17.55 1.93
CA LYS A 2 -55.93 18.52 1.51
C LYS A 2 -54.91 18.69 2.65
N ARG A 3 -53.62 18.46 2.40
CA ARG A 3 -52.55 18.73 3.37
C ARG A 3 -51.98 20.12 3.11
N THR A 4 -52.06 20.96 4.15
CA THR A 4 -51.64 22.36 4.17
C THR A 4 -50.13 22.45 4.39
N LEU A 5 -49.41 23.14 3.49
CA LEU A 5 -48.02 23.56 3.70
C LEU A 5 -47.95 24.60 4.81
N TRP A 6 -47.13 24.36 5.83
CA TRP A 6 -46.73 25.37 6.81
C TRP A 6 -45.43 26.03 6.33
N LYS A 7 -45.48 27.34 6.08
CA LYS A 7 -44.29 28.16 5.85
C LYS A 7 -43.67 28.48 7.22
N LEU A 8 -42.44 28.01 7.45
CA LEU A 8 -41.61 28.46 8.56
C LEU A 8 -40.77 29.65 8.07
N THR A 9 -40.97 30.82 8.67
CA THR A 9 -40.20 32.04 8.39
C THR A 9 -38.92 32.01 9.23
N ALA A 10 -37.76 31.90 8.60
CA ALA A 10 -36.47 31.94 9.29
C ALA A 10 -36.12 33.37 9.70
N TRP A 11 -35.92 33.59 11.01
CA TRP A 11 -35.22 34.75 11.56
C TRP A 11 -33.73 34.39 11.64
N ALA A 12 -32.91 35.06 10.84
CA ALA A 12 -31.45 35.01 10.97
C ALA A 12 -31.01 36.01 12.04
N ALA A 13 -30.65 35.51 13.22
CA ALA A 13 -29.84 36.24 14.19
C ALA A 13 -28.39 35.75 14.05
N LEU A 14 -27.51 36.58 13.50
CA LEU A 14 -26.07 36.41 13.63
C LEU A 14 -25.70 36.65 15.10
N ALA A 15 -25.54 35.58 15.87
CA ALA A 15 -24.75 35.60 17.09
C ALA A 15 -23.32 35.19 16.71
N PRO A 16 -22.27 35.94 17.10
CA PRO A 16 -20.91 35.43 17.05
C PRO A 16 -20.82 34.26 18.02
N GLY A 17 -20.90 33.05 17.48
CA GLY A 17 -20.65 31.83 18.22
C GLY A 17 -19.19 31.81 18.63
N LEU A 18 -18.90 32.24 19.86
CA LEU A 18 -17.69 31.82 20.55
C LEU A 18 -17.77 30.30 20.64
N SER A 19 -17.09 29.60 19.74
CA SER A 19 -16.82 28.17 19.86
C SER A 19 -15.94 28.00 21.11
N GLY A 20 -16.59 27.86 22.26
CA GLY A 20 -15.90 27.48 23.49
C GLY A 20 -15.20 26.15 23.21
N SER A 21 -13.87 26.15 23.20
CA SER A 21 -13.09 24.92 23.17
C SER A 21 -13.52 24.10 24.37
N VAL A 22 -14.19 22.97 24.12
CA VAL A 22 -14.53 22.02 25.18
C VAL A 22 -13.20 21.50 25.72
N ALA A 23 -12.94 21.71 27.00
CA ALA A 23 -11.73 21.17 27.62
C ALA A 23 -11.77 19.63 27.54
N VAL A 24 -10.87 19.05 26.76
CA VAL A 24 -10.73 17.59 26.64
C VAL A 24 -9.88 17.11 27.80
N ALA A 25 -10.39 16.15 28.58
CA ALA A 25 -9.63 15.57 29.68
C ALA A 25 -8.43 14.78 29.14
N GLN A 26 -7.24 15.08 29.66
CA GLN A 26 -6.01 14.34 29.39
C GLN A 26 -5.84 13.25 30.45
N ASN A 27 -5.50 12.05 30.01
CA ASN A 27 -5.26 10.90 30.88
C ASN A 27 -3.96 10.21 30.47
N THR A 28 -3.09 9.91 31.41
CA THR A 28 -1.74 9.42 31.10
C THR A 28 -1.53 8.07 31.77
N TRP A 29 -0.97 7.14 31.02
CA TRP A 29 -0.54 5.84 31.53
C TRP A 29 0.62 6.03 32.51
N THR A 30 0.46 5.45 33.69
CA THR A 30 1.43 5.48 34.80
C THR A 30 1.89 4.09 35.20
N GLY A 31 1.22 3.05 34.73
CA GLY A 31 1.59 1.66 34.97
C GLY A 31 2.91 1.27 34.30
N GLY A 32 3.57 0.24 34.84
CA GLY A 32 4.62 -0.49 34.12
C GLY A 32 3.97 -1.32 33.02
N THR A 33 3.79 -2.62 33.28
CA THR A 33 2.89 -3.47 32.50
C THR A 33 1.58 -3.65 33.26
N GLY A 34 0.44 -3.54 32.60
CA GLY A 34 -0.83 -3.86 33.21
C GLY A 34 -2.02 -3.65 32.29
N ASN A 35 -3.19 -4.03 32.81
CA ASN A 35 -4.45 -3.98 32.06
C ASN A 35 -4.96 -2.55 31.85
N TRP A 36 -5.42 -2.26 30.63
CA TRP A 36 -5.97 -0.98 30.18
C TRP A 36 -7.14 -0.48 31.03
N GLU A 37 -8.04 -1.35 31.47
CA GLU A 37 -9.24 -0.96 32.22
C GLU A 37 -8.96 -0.73 33.71
N THR A 38 -7.75 -1.05 34.21
CA THR A 38 -7.41 -0.89 35.63
C THR A 38 -7.19 0.58 35.98
N PRO A 39 -8.06 1.23 36.80
CA PRO A 39 -8.01 2.67 37.02
C PRO A 39 -6.70 3.17 37.64
N SER A 40 -6.01 2.34 38.44
CA SER A 40 -4.75 2.70 39.08
C SER A 40 -3.56 2.76 38.11
N ASN A 41 -3.70 2.27 36.88
CA ASN A 41 -2.67 2.40 35.85
C ASN A 41 -2.72 3.77 35.15
N TRP A 42 -3.71 4.60 35.48
CA TRP A 42 -3.96 5.88 34.84
C TRP A 42 -3.93 7.05 35.82
N SER A 43 -3.48 8.21 35.36
CA SER A 43 -3.35 9.41 36.21
C SER A 43 -4.69 9.94 36.74
N VAL A 44 -5.79 9.72 36.03
CA VAL A 44 -7.13 10.18 36.41
C VAL A 44 -8.20 9.07 36.41
N GLY A 45 -7.79 7.80 36.57
CA GLY A 45 -8.68 6.64 36.45
C GLY A 45 -8.77 6.13 35.01
N ALA A 46 -9.50 5.04 34.77
CA ALA A 46 -9.60 4.44 33.44
C ALA A 46 -10.14 5.45 32.40
N PRO A 47 -9.64 5.44 31.14
CA PRO A 47 -10.11 6.32 30.08
C PRO A 47 -11.61 6.18 29.83
N LEU A 48 -12.23 7.31 29.46
CA LEU A 48 -13.64 7.40 29.08
C LEU A 48 -13.75 7.86 27.62
N THR A 49 -14.95 7.73 27.04
CA THR A 49 -15.24 8.21 25.69
C THR A 49 -14.85 9.69 25.52
N GLY A 50 -14.15 10.00 24.42
CA GLY A 50 -13.69 11.35 24.09
C GLY A 50 -12.45 11.82 24.86
N THR A 51 -11.91 11.04 25.80
CA THR A 51 -10.65 11.39 26.47
C THR A 51 -9.46 11.35 25.51
N THR A 52 -8.44 12.18 25.75
CA THR A 52 -7.13 12.02 25.10
C THR A 52 -6.23 11.23 26.04
N VAL A 53 -5.71 10.11 25.56
CA VAL A 53 -4.83 9.24 26.35
C VAL A 53 -3.41 9.27 25.81
N THR A 54 -2.43 9.29 26.74
CA THR A 54 -1.00 9.28 26.40
C THR A 54 -0.25 8.17 27.12
N LEU A 55 0.65 7.49 26.41
CA LEU A 55 1.51 6.41 26.92
C LEU A 55 2.98 6.75 26.65
N ASP A 56 3.62 7.48 27.57
CA ASP A 56 4.96 8.07 27.38
C ASP A 56 5.99 7.63 28.43
N ASN A 57 5.66 6.66 29.27
CA ASN A 57 6.46 6.25 30.42
C ASN A 57 7.27 4.95 30.21
N GLY A 58 7.27 4.41 28.98
CA GLY A 58 7.90 3.13 28.63
C GLY A 58 7.13 1.89 29.08
N GLY A 59 5.94 2.05 29.64
CA GLY A 59 5.08 0.95 30.06
C GLY A 59 4.34 0.26 28.91
N THR A 60 3.71 -0.87 29.24
CA THR A 60 2.85 -1.66 28.35
C THR A 60 1.43 -1.64 28.86
N ALA A 61 0.50 -1.12 28.06
CA ALA A 61 -0.93 -1.24 28.31
C ALA A 61 -1.46 -2.49 27.60
N GLU A 62 -1.90 -3.47 28.37
CA GLU A 62 -2.49 -4.72 27.88
C GLU A 62 -4.00 -4.55 27.71
N VAL A 63 -4.53 -4.91 26.55
CA VAL A 63 -5.96 -4.91 26.24
C VAL A 63 -6.40 -6.35 26.01
N ASP A 64 -7.01 -6.97 27.02
CA ASP A 64 -7.43 -8.38 27.03
C ASP A 64 -8.96 -8.57 27.09
N THR A 65 -9.70 -7.46 27.06
CA THR A 65 -11.16 -7.41 27.07
C THR A 65 -11.66 -6.43 26.01
N LEU A 66 -12.97 -6.48 25.76
CA LEU A 66 -13.65 -5.48 24.96
C LEU A 66 -13.68 -4.15 25.72
N VAL A 67 -12.96 -3.13 25.21
CA VAL A 67 -13.05 -1.77 25.74
C VAL A 67 -14.24 -1.08 25.07
N PHE A 68 -15.26 -0.75 25.87
CA PHE A 68 -16.47 -0.09 25.37
C PHE A 68 -16.33 1.44 25.24
N GLU A 69 -15.40 2.03 25.99
CA GLU A 69 -15.13 3.45 25.94
C GLU A 69 -14.23 3.76 24.74
N VAL A 70 -14.56 4.81 23.98
CA VAL A 70 -13.83 5.19 22.75
C VAL A 70 -13.11 6.52 23.01
N PRO A 71 -11.84 6.52 23.43
CA PRO A 71 -11.05 7.75 23.54
C PRO A 71 -11.08 8.54 22.23
N GLY A 72 -11.08 9.87 22.33
CA GLY A 72 -11.00 10.73 21.16
C GLY A 72 -9.61 10.69 20.50
N ARG A 73 -8.56 10.37 21.28
CA ARG A 73 -7.21 10.18 20.74
C ARG A 73 -6.39 9.27 21.65
N ILE A 74 -5.69 8.32 21.05
CA ILE A 74 -4.62 7.55 21.68
C ILE A 74 -3.30 8.01 21.06
N SER A 75 -2.35 8.48 21.87
CA SER A 75 -0.98 8.74 21.43
C SER A 75 0.01 7.96 22.29
N VAL A 76 0.86 7.16 21.63
CA VAL A 76 1.91 6.37 22.28
C VAL A 76 3.26 6.98 21.92
N ALA A 77 4.06 7.27 22.93
CA ALA A 77 5.32 7.98 22.80
C ALA A 77 5.15 9.36 22.11
N SER A 78 4.30 10.22 22.69
CA SER A 78 3.92 11.53 22.19
C SER A 78 5.02 12.60 22.29
N VAL A 79 6.08 12.33 23.06
CA VAL A 79 7.18 13.26 23.34
C VAL A 79 8.52 12.66 22.92
N ALA A 80 9.45 13.49 22.43
CA ALA A 80 10.80 13.04 22.09
C ALA A 80 11.50 12.33 23.27
N GLY A 81 12.09 11.18 23.00
CA GLY A 81 12.77 10.35 23.99
C GLY A 81 11.84 9.53 24.91
N SER A 82 10.52 9.67 24.77
CA SER A 82 9.56 8.79 25.44
C SER A 82 9.40 7.45 24.71
N SER A 83 8.78 6.50 25.38
CA SER A 83 8.37 5.24 24.77
C SER A 83 7.07 4.72 25.37
N GLY A 84 6.47 3.73 24.72
CA GLY A 84 5.28 3.05 25.22
C GLY A 84 4.91 1.86 24.35
N THR A 85 4.09 0.97 24.91
CA THR A 85 3.60 -0.20 24.20
C THR A 85 2.11 -0.40 24.41
N ILE A 86 1.40 -0.70 23.32
CA ILE A 86 0.04 -1.27 23.36
C ILE A 86 0.15 -2.74 22.99
N ASP A 87 -0.44 -3.61 23.79
CA ASP A 87 -0.49 -5.06 23.53
C ASP A 87 -1.94 -5.52 23.60
N VAL A 88 -2.58 -5.62 22.43
CA VAL A 88 -3.94 -6.13 22.28
C VAL A 88 -3.86 -7.65 22.21
N LYS A 89 -4.36 -8.29 23.27
CA LYS A 89 -4.38 -9.75 23.44
C LYS A 89 -5.59 -10.35 22.69
N PRO A 90 -5.66 -11.70 22.60
CA PRO A 90 -6.81 -12.36 22.01
C PRO A 90 -8.12 -11.92 22.68
N ASN A 91 -9.14 -11.60 21.89
CA ASN A 91 -10.43 -11.03 22.30
C ASN A 91 -10.38 -9.58 22.83
N GLY A 92 -9.21 -8.94 22.88
CA GLY A 92 -9.07 -7.53 23.18
C GLY A 92 -9.61 -6.67 22.05
N ASN A 93 -10.26 -5.55 22.38
CA ASN A 93 -10.63 -4.53 21.39
C ASN A 93 -10.30 -3.15 21.93
N LEU A 94 -9.42 -2.44 21.23
CA LEU A 94 -9.08 -1.06 21.50
C LEU A 94 -9.57 -0.19 20.34
N ALA A 95 -10.59 0.63 20.62
CA ALA A 95 -11.12 1.59 19.66
C ALA A 95 -10.85 3.02 20.11
N ALA A 96 -10.58 3.92 19.17
CA ALA A 96 -10.50 5.37 19.39
C ALA A 96 -10.88 6.12 18.11
N ASP A 97 -11.15 7.43 18.19
CA ASP A 97 -11.37 8.23 16.97
C ASP A 97 -10.05 8.38 16.18
N ARG A 98 -8.92 8.46 16.87
CA ARG A 98 -7.58 8.59 16.28
C ARG A 98 -6.55 7.83 17.09
N ILE A 99 -5.68 7.10 16.41
CA ILE A 99 -4.59 6.33 17.05
C ILE A 99 -3.27 6.74 16.42
N VAL A 100 -2.29 7.06 17.26
CA VAL A 100 -0.94 7.46 16.84
C VAL A 100 0.09 6.65 17.62
N ILE A 101 0.89 5.87 16.90
CA ILE A 101 1.91 4.99 17.49
C ILE A 101 3.28 5.57 17.13
N GLY A 102 3.96 6.20 18.07
CA GLY A 102 5.32 6.71 17.87
C GLY A 102 5.35 8.13 17.31
N GLU A 103 4.53 9.02 17.88
CA GLU A 103 4.36 10.40 17.37
C GLU A 103 5.67 11.20 17.40
N ALA A 104 6.41 11.14 18.51
CA ALA A 104 7.70 11.83 18.65
C ALA A 104 8.78 10.98 19.35
N GLY A 105 8.39 9.95 20.10
CA GLY A 105 9.26 8.94 20.70
C GLY A 105 9.18 7.59 19.99
N ALA A 106 9.57 6.52 20.68
CA ALA A 106 9.55 5.16 20.13
C ALA A 106 8.38 4.35 20.70
N ALA A 107 7.48 3.88 19.84
CA ALA A 107 6.31 3.12 20.28
C ALA A 107 6.15 1.81 19.52
N THR A 108 5.50 0.86 20.17
CA THR A 108 5.09 -0.40 19.57
C THR A 108 3.63 -0.69 19.88
N ALA A 109 2.89 -1.16 18.89
CA ALA A 109 1.59 -1.78 19.07
C ALA A 109 1.65 -3.21 18.52
N VAL A 110 1.23 -4.18 19.32
CA VAL A 110 1.08 -5.57 18.91
C VAL A 110 -0.39 -5.94 19.07
N VAL A 111 -0.97 -6.55 18.04
CA VAL A 111 -2.32 -7.08 18.06
C VAL A 111 -2.24 -8.57 17.77
N ASN A 112 -2.76 -9.38 18.69
CA ASN A 112 -2.82 -10.84 18.56
C ASN A 112 -4.29 -11.26 18.70
N ASP A 113 -4.94 -11.70 17.62
CA ASP A 113 -6.34 -12.15 17.64
C ASP A 113 -7.31 -11.16 18.30
N GLY A 114 -7.10 -9.87 18.04
CA GLY A 114 -7.83 -8.76 18.65
C GLY A 114 -8.01 -7.60 17.69
N PHE A 115 -8.54 -6.48 18.19
CA PHE A 115 -8.94 -5.34 17.36
C PHE A 115 -8.22 -4.06 17.77
N LEU A 116 -7.68 -3.34 16.78
CA LEU A 116 -7.22 -1.97 16.90
C LEU A 116 -7.96 -1.09 15.89
N ILE A 117 -8.87 -0.26 16.37
CA ILE A 117 -9.87 0.43 15.52
C ILE A 117 -9.76 1.94 15.70
N ALA A 118 -9.40 2.66 14.63
CA ALA A 118 -9.55 4.10 14.53
C ALA A 118 -10.95 4.44 13.95
N GLY A 119 -12.02 4.21 14.72
CA GLY A 119 -13.41 4.00 14.26
C GLY A 119 -14.12 5.18 13.59
N GLY A 120 -13.51 6.37 13.57
CA GLY A 120 -14.02 7.55 12.86
C GLY A 120 -12.94 8.46 12.30
N GLY A 121 -11.68 8.06 12.42
CA GLY A 121 -10.54 8.86 11.99
C GLY A 121 -9.39 7.96 11.61
N SER A 122 -8.18 8.47 11.75
CA SER A 122 -7.01 7.86 11.14
C SER A 122 -6.20 7.02 12.12
N LEU A 123 -5.55 6.00 11.58
CA LEU A 123 -4.50 5.23 12.23
C LEU A 123 -3.14 5.68 11.70
N PHE A 124 -2.26 6.14 12.58
CA PHE A 124 -0.91 6.56 12.27
C PHE A 124 0.11 5.64 12.94
N VAL A 125 1.05 5.12 12.15
CA VAL A 125 2.24 4.40 12.64
C VAL A 125 3.46 5.26 12.32
N GLY A 126 3.93 5.98 13.34
CA GLY A 126 4.78 7.16 13.23
C GLY A 126 4.00 8.42 13.61
N SER A 127 4.53 9.58 13.23
CA SER A 127 3.90 10.87 13.51
C SER A 127 2.65 11.12 12.68
N ASP A 128 1.66 11.78 13.29
CA ASP A 128 0.45 12.28 12.65
C ASP A 128 0.54 13.77 12.27
N GLN A 129 1.66 14.41 12.59
CA GLN A 129 1.95 15.80 12.28
C GLN A 129 2.64 15.88 10.92
N GLN A 130 2.02 16.57 9.97
CA GLN A 130 2.58 16.71 8.62
C GLN A 130 3.42 17.98 8.45
N ASN A 131 3.24 19.00 9.31
CA ASN A 131 3.89 20.31 9.17
C ASN A 131 4.88 20.63 10.30
N ALA A 132 5.11 19.70 11.22
CA ALA A 132 6.09 19.90 12.28
C ALA A 132 7.50 19.70 11.73
N THR A 133 8.48 20.45 12.21
CA THR A 133 9.89 20.23 11.86
C THR A 133 10.58 19.45 12.97
N GLY A 134 11.44 18.50 12.58
CA GLY A 134 12.29 17.77 13.53
C GLY A 134 11.62 16.64 14.31
N LEU A 135 10.43 16.19 13.91
CA LEU A 135 9.87 14.96 14.47
C LEU A 135 10.65 13.75 13.93
N SER A 136 11.11 12.92 14.87
CA SER A 136 11.89 11.70 14.61
C SER A 136 11.27 10.49 15.31
N GLY A 137 9.97 10.57 15.63
CA GLY A 137 9.23 9.48 16.23
C GLY A 137 9.32 8.20 15.40
N SER A 138 9.26 7.06 16.07
CA SER A 138 9.35 5.74 15.46
C SER A 138 8.18 4.88 15.95
N GLY A 139 7.32 4.47 15.02
CA GLY A 139 6.19 3.59 15.30
C GLY A 139 6.39 2.20 14.71
N VAL A 140 6.00 1.17 15.46
CA VAL A 140 5.88 -0.20 14.94
C VAL A 140 4.50 -0.75 15.26
N LEU A 141 3.78 -1.23 14.24
CA LEU A 141 2.54 -1.99 14.39
C LEU A 141 2.74 -3.40 13.87
N THR A 142 2.40 -4.41 14.66
CA THR A 142 2.45 -5.82 14.26
C THR A 142 1.11 -6.48 14.48
N LEU A 143 0.59 -7.13 13.45
CA LEU A 143 -0.69 -7.85 13.45
C LEU A 143 -0.43 -9.35 13.28
N ASN A 144 -0.92 -10.14 14.23
CA ASN A 144 -0.75 -11.59 14.28
C ASN A 144 -2.11 -12.29 14.38
N ASP A 145 -2.29 -13.38 13.63
CA ASP A 145 -3.28 -14.44 13.86
C ASP A 145 -4.68 -13.93 14.25
N GLY A 146 -5.54 -13.60 13.28
CA GLY A 146 -6.88 -13.06 13.54
C GLY A 146 -6.88 -11.57 13.94
N ALA A 147 -5.72 -10.94 14.08
CA ALA A 147 -5.62 -9.52 14.41
C ALA A 147 -6.26 -8.63 13.34
N VAL A 148 -6.96 -7.59 13.81
CA VAL A 148 -7.68 -6.64 12.97
C VAL A 148 -7.19 -5.22 13.24
N ALA A 149 -6.77 -4.50 12.19
CA ALA A 149 -6.45 -3.07 12.25
C ALA A 149 -7.31 -2.27 11.26
N LEU A 150 -8.15 -1.38 11.78
CA LEU A 150 -9.10 -0.62 10.96
C LEU A 150 -8.85 0.87 11.10
N SER A 151 -8.85 1.56 9.97
CA SER A 151 -8.95 3.01 9.91
C SER A 151 -10.27 3.42 9.27
N GLY A 152 -10.98 4.33 9.92
CA GLY A 152 -12.20 4.94 9.38
C GLY A 152 -11.93 6.00 8.31
N ASP A 153 -10.67 6.46 8.21
CA ASP A 153 -10.19 7.49 7.29
C ASP A 153 -8.80 7.08 6.74
N ASP A 154 -7.73 7.77 7.13
CA ASP A 154 -6.38 7.46 6.65
C ASP A 154 -5.71 6.33 7.46
N PHE A 155 -5.01 5.41 6.78
CA PHE A 155 -4.01 4.54 7.40
C PHE A 155 -2.64 4.99 6.91
N GLN A 156 -1.92 5.76 7.73
CA GLN A 156 -0.62 6.30 7.35
C GLN A 156 0.52 5.66 8.14
N VAL A 157 1.57 5.29 7.43
CA VAL A 157 2.83 4.81 7.97
C VAL A 157 3.89 5.87 7.67
N ALA A 158 4.50 6.41 8.72
CA ALA A 158 5.47 7.50 8.67
C ALA A 158 4.97 8.74 7.90
N SER A 159 3.90 9.39 8.39
CA SER A 159 3.55 10.73 7.90
C SER A 159 4.72 11.69 8.13
N GLN A 160 5.39 11.56 9.29
CA GLN A 160 6.77 11.99 9.56
C GLN A 160 7.47 10.92 10.43
N GLY A 161 8.79 11.00 10.55
CA GLY A 161 9.58 10.06 11.36
C GLY A 161 9.79 8.72 10.67
N THR A 162 9.78 7.63 11.44
CA THR A 162 9.84 6.25 10.93
C THR A 162 8.59 5.47 11.33
N GLY A 163 8.14 4.59 10.44
CA GLY A 163 6.97 3.75 10.67
C GLY A 163 7.18 2.37 10.07
N VAL A 164 6.87 1.32 10.82
CA VAL A 164 6.90 -0.06 10.33
C VAL A 164 5.57 -0.74 10.63
N VAL A 165 4.98 -1.35 9.62
CA VAL A 165 3.80 -2.20 9.77
C VAL A 165 4.16 -3.62 9.33
N ASN A 166 3.78 -4.61 10.13
CA ASN A 166 3.98 -6.02 9.83
C ASN A 166 2.64 -6.76 9.86
N PHE A 167 2.26 -7.33 8.72
CA PHE A 167 1.14 -8.25 8.56
C PHE A 167 1.67 -9.68 8.51
N ASN A 168 1.35 -10.44 9.55
CA ASN A 168 1.59 -11.88 9.60
C ASN A 168 0.30 -12.64 9.22
N SER A 169 0.36 -13.98 9.19
CA SER A 169 -0.75 -14.84 8.76
C SER A 169 -2.07 -14.54 9.49
N GLY A 170 -3.18 -14.64 8.74
CA GLY A 170 -4.53 -14.50 9.28
C GLY A 170 -4.88 -13.13 9.87
N SER A 171 -4.09 -12.09 9.60
CA SER A 171 -4.42 -10.72 10.01
C SER A 171 -5.29 -10.01 8.97
N TYR A 172 -6.12 -9.05 9.40
CA TYR A 172 -6.94 -8.22 8.53
C TYR A 172 -6.65 -6.73 8.77
N GLY A 173 -6.52 -5.97 7.69
CA GLY A 173 -6.32 -4.53 7.73
C GLY A 173 -7.20 -3.80 6.73
N SER A 174 -7.66 -2.59 7.08
CA SER A 174 -8.42 -1.74 6.17
C SER A 174 -8.19 -0.26 6.44
N GLY A 175 -8.13 0.53 5.35
CA GLY A 175 -8.09 1.99 5.35
C GLY A 175 -8.75 2.56 4.10
N ILE A 176 -9.09 3.86 4.11
CA ILE A 176 -9.67 4.55 2.95
C ILE A 176 -8.59 5.23 2.13
N TYR A 177 -7.66 5.94 2.76
CA TYR A 177 -6.46 6.40 2.09
C TYR A 177 -5.28 5.79 2.81
N THR A 178 -4.42 5.11 2.06
CA THR A 178 -3.24 4.48 2.64
C THR A 178 -2.02 5.23 2.18
N VAL A 179 -1.18 5.66 3.11
CA VAL A 179 0.07 6.34 2.76
C VAL A 179 1.23 5.64 3.45
N VAL A 180 2.18 5.15 2.67
CA VAL A 180 3.41 4.53 3.16
C VAL A 180 4.55 5.48 2.82
N GLY A 181 4.97 6.29 3.79
CA GLY A 181 6.12 7.18 3.65
C GLY A 181 5.77 8.51 2.98
N LYS A 182 5.21 9.45 3.73
CA LYS A 182 4.89 10.80 3.22
C LYS A 182 6.04 11.77 3.41
N PHE A 183 6.24 12.26 4.64
CA PHE A 183 7.40 13.06 5.03
C PHE A 183 8.33 12.26 5.96
N GLY A 184 8.12 10.95 6.09
CA GLY A 184 8.96 10.02 6.86
C GLY A 184 9.54 8.89 6.00
N SER A 185 10.17 7.92 6.66
CA SER A 185 10.57 6.64 6.05
C SER A 185 9.66 5.53 6.58
N ALA A 186 8.96 4.84 5.69
CA ALA A 186 8.00 3.81 6.05
C ALA A 186 8.36 2.46 5.45
N THR A 187 8.08 1.39 6.20
CA THR A 187 8.15 0.02 5.70
C THR A 187 6.86 -0.72 6.04
N TRP A 188 6.28 -1.34 5.03
CA TRP A 188 5.16 -2.26 5.16
C TRP A 188 5.64 -3.66 4.78
N ASN A 189 5.60 -4.59 5.71
CA ASN A 189 5.94 -5.99 5.45
C ASN A 189 4.68 -6.83 5.54
N GLN A 190 4.39 -7.58 4.49
CA GLN A 190 3.25 -8.47 4.44
C GLN A 190 3.72 -9.87 4.00
N ALA A 191 3.76 -10.76 4.98
CA ALA A 191 4.10 -12.18 4.79
C ALA A 191 2.85 -13.08 4.84
N GLY A 192 1.72 -12.52 5.25
CA GLY A 192 0.41 -13.17 5.33
C GLY A 192 -0.68 -12.13 5.57
N GLY A 193 -1.88 -12.59 5.90
CA GLY A 193 -3.04 -11.74 6.14
C GLY A 193 -3.60 -11.07 4.88
N VAL A 194 -4.63 -10.26 5.08
CA VAL A 194 -5.36 -9.55 4.05
C VAL A 194 -5.39 -8.06 4.36
N TYR A 195 -4.84 -7.25 3.46
CA TYR A 195 -5.09 -5.81 3.45
C TYR A 195 -6.17 -5.48 2.43
N TYR A 196 -7.32 -5.03 2.93
CA TYR A 196 -8.46 -4.63 2.12
C TYR A 196 -8.57 -3.10 2.12
N HIS A 197 -8.08 -2.48 1.06
CA HIS A 197 -8.22 -1.04 0.88
C HIS A 197 -9.65 -0.70 0.47
N ALA A 198 -10.37 0.12 1.24
CA ALA A 198 -11.82 0.27 1.10
C ALA A 198 -12.28 1.45 0.22
N GLY A 199 -11.39 2.37 -0.14
CA GLY A 199 -11.67 3.55 -0.97
C GLY A 199 -10.36 4.24 -1.34
N GLY A 200 -10.37 5.48 -1.85
CA GLY A 200 -9.17 6.32 -2.03
C GLY A 200 -7.97 5.66 -2.70
N ASP A 201 -6.76 6.22 -2.52
CA ASP A 201 -5.52 5.74 -3.13
C ASP A 201 -4.59 5.08 -2.08
N VAL A 202 -3.80 4.09 -2.52
CA VAL A 202 -2.61 3.63 -1.79
C VAL A 202 -1.40 4.33 -2.39
N GLU A 203 -0.77 5.21 -1.61
CA GLU A 203 0.36 6.03 -2.03
C GLU A 203 1.64 5.59 -1.31
N ILE A 204 2.69 5.26 -2.07
CA ILE A 204 3.98 4.81 -1.53
C ILE A 204 5.04 5.82 -1.93
N GLY A 205 5.72 6.40 -0.94
CA GLY A 205 6.60 7.53 -1.18
C GLY A 205 5.81 8.76 -1.65
N ASP A 206 4.95 9.32 -0.79
CA ASP A 206 4.19 10.54 -1.11
C ASP A 206 5.04 11.80 -0.88
N GLY A 207 5.55 12.38 -1.95
CA GLY A 207 6.37 13.59 -1.92
C GLY A 207 5.62 14.88 -1.53
N GLY A 208 4.33 14.83 -1.20
CA GLY A 208 3.55 16.02 -0.88
C GLY A 208 3.37 16.97 -2.07
N ARG A 209 2.43 17.90 -1.94
CA ARG A 209 2.10 18.84 -3.02
C ARG A 209 3.20 19.87 -3.24
N PRO A 210 3.21 20.59 -4.37
CA PRO A 210 4.15 21.68 -4.61
C PRO A 210 4.18 22.73 -3.49
N ASP A 211 3.06 23.05 -2.84
CA ASP A 211 3.01 23.98 -1.71
C ASP A 211 3.58 23.40 -0.39
N GLN A 212 3.88 22.10 -0.37
CA GLN A 212 4.45 21.37 0.77
C GLN A 212 5.92 20.96 0.56
N PHE A 213 6.56 21.39 -0.55
CA PHE A 213 7.94 21.01 -0.88
C PHE A 213 8.94 21.32 0.25
N GLY A 214 8.74 22.43 0.96
CA GLY A 214 9.59 22.87 2.07
C GLY A 214 9.44 22.07 3.37
N THR A 215 8.50 21.12 3.42
CA THR A 215 8.34 20.22 4.57
C THR A 215 9.51 19.23 4.59
N PRO A 216 10.32 19.18 5.67
CA PRO A 216 11.47 18.28 5.73
C PRO A 216 11.02 16.82 5.86
N GLY A 217 11.82 15.91 5.31
CA GLY A 217 11.57 14.47 5.41
C GLY A 217 12.27 13.68 4.31
N PRO A 218 12.55 12.38 4.53
CA PRO A 218 13.11 11.51 3.49
C PRO A 218 12.08 11.16 2.41
N ARG A 219 10.78 11.08 2.76
CA ARG A 219 9.66 10.85 1.82
C ARG A 219 9.78 9.49 1.13
N GLU A 220 10.06 8.47 1.93
CA GLU A 220 10.41 7.13 1.47
C GLU A 220 9.37 6.13 1.94
N GLY A 221 8.82 5.35 1.01
CA GLY A 221 7.92 4.25 1.30
C GLY A 221 8.39 2.95 0.68
N THR A 222 8.35 1.87 1.44
CA THR A 222 8.61 0.52 0.95
C THR A 222 7.46 -0.42 1.32
N ILE A 223 6.94 -1.17 0.36
CA ILE A 223 6.07 -2.34 0.61
C ILE A 223 6.80 -3.62 0.18
N ASN A 224 6.86 -4.60 1.07
CA ASN A 224 7.36 -5.93 0.80
C ASN A 224 6.21 -6.94 0.93
N LEU A 225 5.74 -7.46 -0.20
CA LEU A 225 4.71 -8.49 -0.28
C LEU A 225 5.38 -9.84 -0.59
N SER A 226 5.39 -10.71 0.40
CA SER A 226 5.99 -12.06 0.34
C SER A 226 4.97 -13.18 0.57
N GLY A 227 3.73 -12.83 0.90
CA GLY A 227 2.61 -13.71 1.13
C GLY A 227 1.35 -12.91 1.46
N GLY A 228 0.24 -13.58 1.73
CA GLY A 228 -1.05 -12.93 1.97
C GLY A 228 -1.61 -12.22 0.74
N ALA A 229 -2.59 -11.33 0.96
CA ALA A 229 -3.29 -10.63 -0.12
C ALA A 229 -3.42 -9.13 0.17
N MET A 230 -3.13 -8.30 -0.83
CA MET A 230 -3.41 -6.86 -0.82
C MET A 230 -4.37 -6.54 -1.96
N ARG A 231 -5.56 -6.05 -1.62
CA ARG A 231 -6.52 -5.53 -2.58
C ARG A 231 -6.60 -4.01 -2.48
N VAL A 232 -6.50 -3.35 -3.64
CA VAL A 232 -6.56 -1.91 -3.83
C VAL A 232 -7.80 -1.53 -4.64
N SER A 233 -8.63 -0.64 -4.09
CA SER A 233 -9.92 -0.24 -4.68
C SER A 233 -9.86 0.86 -5.74
N ASN A 234 -8.75 1.58 -5.90
CA ASN A 234 -8.68 2.67 -6.88
C ASN A 234 -7.31 2.73 -7.55
N ALA A 235 -6.29 3.23 -6.85
CA ALA A 235 -4.97 3.36 -7.43
C ALA A 235 -3.91 2.90 -6.44
N LEU A 236 -2.91 2.19 -6.96
CA LEU A 236 -1.63 1.99 -6.28
C LEU A 236 -0.63 2.92 -6.95
N ALA A 237 -0.18 3.94 -6.23
CA ALA A 237 0.79 4.91 -6.73
C ALA A 237 2.14 4.71 -6.04
N ILE A 238 3.09 4.12 -6.76
CA ILE A 238 4.48 3.99 -6.33
C ILE A 238 5.22 5.24 -6.77
N GLY A 239 5.86 5.94 -5.83
CA GLY A 239 6.39 7.28 -6.08
C GLY A 239 5.24 8.23 -6.39
N ASN A 240 4.49 8.64 -5.36
CA ASN A 240 3.47 9.66 -5.55
C ASN A 240 4.10 11.05 -5.43
N ARG A 241 3.69 11.97 -6.31
CA ARG A 241 4.23 13.33 -6.35
C ARG A 241 5.74 13.35 -6.62
N ILE A 242 6.59 13.68 -5.65
CA ILE A 242 8.07 13.66 -5.78
C ILE A 242 8.76 12.71 -4.79
N GLY A 243 8.01 11.80 -4.15
CA GLY A 243 8.56 10.91 -3.14
C GLY A 243 9.22 9.67 -3.74
N THR A 244 9.91 8.92 -2.88
CA THR A 244 10.64 7.69 -3.21
C THR A 244 9.77 6.50 -2.86
N GLY A 245 9.37 5.70 -3.84
CA GLY A 245 8.52 4.53 -3.61
C GLY A 245 9.18 3.24 -4.08
N GLU A 246 9.12 2.20 -3.25
CA GLU A 246 9.56 0.86 -3.61
C GLU A 246 8.46 -0.15 -3.26
N VAL A 247 8.14 -1.04 -4.19
CA VAL A 247 7.29 -2.21 -3.91
C VAL A 247 7.97 -3.45 -4.44
N ASN A 248 8.14 -4.44 -3.57
CA ASN A 248 8.73 -5.73 -3.84
C ASN A 248 7.65 -6.81 -3.70
N VAL A 249 7.38 -7.56 -4.77
CA VAL A 249 6.42 -8.66 -4.79
C VAL A 249 7.17 -9.96 -5.05
N SER A 250 7.19 -10.85 -4.06
CA SER A 250 7.89 -12.15 -4.08
C SER A 250 7.00 -13.34 -3.74
N GLY A 251 5.75 -13.07 -3.36
CA GLY A 251 4.73 -14.07 -3.09
C GLY A 251 3.40 -13.40 -2.79
N GLY A 252 2.33 -14.20 -2.75
CA GLY A 252 0.99 -13.72 -2.39
C GLY A 252 0.25 -13.04 -3.55
N GLY A 253 -0.76 -12.24 -3.22
CA GLY A 253 -1.65 -11.60 -4.19
C GLY A 253 -1.66 -10.08 -4.09
N LEU A 254 -1.51 -9.39 -5.22
CA LEU A 254 -1.75 -7.96 -5.38
C LEU A 254 -2.83 -7.73 -6.43
N ALA A 255 -3.98 -7.21 -6.02
CA ALA A 255 -5.10 -6.92 -6.91
C ALA A 255 -5.50 -5.43 -6.84
N ILE A 256 -5.32 -4.69 -7.93
CA ILE A 256 -5.73 -3.28 -8.08
C ILE A 256 -6.97 -3.26 -8.97
N THR A 257 -8.10 -3.68 -8.43
CA THR A 257 -9.24 -4.11 -9.25
C THR A 257 -10.55 -3.51 -8.80
N GLY A 258 -10.56 -2.45 -7.99
CA GLY A 258 -11.82 -1.77 -7.70
C GLY A 258 -12.81 -2.57 -6.87
N ASP A 259 -13.96 -1.96 -6.53
CA ASP A 259 -15.02 -2.53 -5.66
C ASP A 259 -16.20 -3.16 -6.39
N GLY A 260 -16.04 -3.38 -7.69
CA GLY A 260 -17.02 -4.05 -8.55
C GLY A 260 -18.25 -3.23 -8.87
N ALA A 261 -18.31 -1.94 -8.47
CA ALA A 261 -19.15 -1.00 -9.18
C ALA A 261 -18.59 -0.78 -10.60
N SER A 262 -19.44 -0.42 -11.56
CA SER A 262 -19.03 -0.12 -12.93
C SER A 262 -18.15 1.13 -12.96
N GLU A 263 -16.83 0.97 -12.80
CA GLU A 263 -15.88 2.08 -12.57
C GLU A 263 -15.49 2.86 -13.83
N ILE A 264 -15.88 2.41 -15.03
CA ILE A 264 -15.71 3.26 -16.22
C ILE A 264 -16.59 4.51 -16.09
N GLY A 265 -15.96 5.62 -15.71
CA GLY A 265 -16.57 6.95 -15.63
C GLY A 265 -17.00 7.42 -14.24
N ASP A 266 -16.71 6.69 -13.16
CA ASP A 266 -16.99 7.15 -11.78
C ASP A 266 -15.80 7.88 -11.12
N GLY A 267 -14.66 7.92 -11.80
CA GLY A 267 -13.42 8.57 -11.34
C GLY A 267 -12.50 7.66 -10.54
N ARG A 268 -12.85 6.38 -10.37
CA ARG A 268 -11.90 5.35 -9.92
C ARG A 268 -11.28 4.68 -11.13
N GLU A 269 -9.97 4.56 -11.11
CA GLU A 269 -9.21 4.26 -12.33
C GLU A 269 -8.54 2.87 -12.29
N ASN A 270 -8.52 2.14 -11.17
CA ASN A 270 -7.87 0.81 -11.07
C ASN A 270 -6.47 0.77 -11.68
N ILE A 271 -5.67 1.81 -11.39
CA ILE A 271 -4.37 2.03 -12.04
C ILE A 271 -3.23 1.65 -11.11
N LEU A 272 -2.25 0.95 -11.68
CA LEU A 272 -0.90 0.86 -11.14
C LEU A 272 -0.04 1.98 -11.72
N TYR A 273 0.36 2.95 -10.89
CA TYR A 273 1.36 3.94 -11.28
C TYR A 273 2.74 3.56 -10.77
N ILE A 274 3.73 3.59 -11.66
CA ILE A 274 5.15 3.54 -11.33
C ILE A 274 5.72 4.92 -11.68
N GLY A 275 5.81 5.79 -10.68
CA GLY A 275 6.10 7.20 -10.83
C GLY A 275 4.87 8.00 -11.26
N ARG A 276 3.94 8.28 -10.33
CA ARG A 276 2.70 8.99 -10.68
C ARG A 276 2.92 10.48 -10.95
N GLY A 277 3.69 11.15 -10.09
CA GLY A 277 3.99 12.56 -10.26
C GLY A 277 2.80 13.49 -10.01
N ALA A 278 1.77 13.02 -9.31
CA ALA A 278 0.52 13.76 -9.13
C ALA A 278 0.76 15.19 -8.60
N ASP A 279 -0.02 16.15 -9.08
CA ASP A 279 0.07 17.58 -8.73
C ASP A 279 1.37 18.30 -9.16
N TRP A 280 2.35 17.59 -9.72
CA TRP A 280 3.61 18.16 -10.17
C TRP A 280 3.70 18.19 -11.69
N THR A 281 4.26 19.27 -12.20
CA THR A 281 4.67 19.39 -13.60
C THR A 281 6.19 19.52 -13.69
N PRO A 282 6.81 19.26 -14.86
CA PRO A 282 8.22 19.57 -15.07
C PRO A 282 8.58 21.03 -14.78
N ALA A 283 7.63 21.95 -14.95
CA ALA A 283 7.82 23.36 -14.60
C ALA A 283 7.88 23.59 -13.09
N ASP A 284 7.07 22.88 -12.29
CA ASP A 284 7.10 22.95 -10.82
C ASP A 284 8.40 22.36 -10.26
N VAL A 285 8.83 21.21 -10.79
CA VAL A 285 10.12 20.57 -10.52
C VAL A 285 11.26 21.57 -10.76
N ALA A 286 11.30 22.19 -11.95
CA ALA A 286 12.30 23.19 -12.29
C ALA A 286 12.23 24.46 -11.43
N ALA A 287 11.02 24.96 -11.12
CA ALA A 287 10.82 26.18 -10.34
C ALA A 287 11.23 26.01 -8.87
N ASN A 288 11.03 24.82 -8.30
CA ASN A 288 11.38 24.52 -6.91
C ASN A 288 12.79 23.92 -6.77
N GLY A 289 13.45 23.57 -7.89
CA GLY A 289 14.78 22.96 -7.88
C GLY A 289 14.80 21.59 -7.21
N VAL A 290 13.72 20.83 -7.36
CA VAL A 290 13.57 19.47 -6.85
C VAL A 290 13.43 18.52 -8.03
N THR A 291 13.62 17.23 -7.79
CA THR A 291 13.28 16.15 -8.73
C THR A 291 12.68 15.03 -7.89
N GLY A 292 11.69 14.31 -8.42
CA GLY A 292 11.24 13.07 -7.80
C GLY A 292 12.41 12.11 -7.70
N ASN A 293 12.46 11.34 -6.61
CA ASN A 293 13.51 10.35 -6.42
C ASN A 293 13.27 9.10 -7.28
N ASP A 294 14.12 8.08 -7.11
CA ASP A 294 13.95 6.80 -7.80
C ASP A 294 12.69 6.08 -7.31
N VAL A 295 11.98 5.48 -8.26
CA VAL A 295 10.78 4.67 -8.01
C VAL A 295 11.02 3.26 -8.54
N THR A 296 10.64 2.25 -7.77
CA THR A 296 10.84 0.84 -8.16
C THR A 296 9.60 0.00 -7.91
N PHE A 297 9.14 -0.69 -8.95
CA PHE A 297 8.26 -1.85 -8.80
C PHE A 297 9.03 -3.10 -9.18
N ARG A 298 9.16 -4.04 -8.25
CA ARG A 298 9.96 -5.26 -8.43
C ARG A 298 9.08 -6.49 -8.29
N VAL A 299 9.14 -7.36 -9.28
CA VAL A 299 8.53 -8.69 -9.28
C VAL A 299 9.63 -9.73 -9.17
N ILE A 300 9.48 -10.69 -8.26
CA ILE A 300 10.49 -11.68 -7.90
C ILE A 300 9.90 -13.08 -8.09
N GLY A 301 10.46 -13.85 -9.02
CA GLY A 301 10.03 -15.22 -9.29
C GLY A 301 8.59 -15.36 -9.79
N ASP A 302 7.98 -16.52 -9.52
CA ASP A 302 6.69 -16.97 -10.08
C ASP A 302 5.63 -17.32 -9.02
N ASP A 303 5.89 -17.03 -7.75
CA ASP A 303 5.01 -17.39 -6.62
C ASP A 303 3.93 -16.33 -6.31
N SER A 304 3.65 -15.41 -7.24
CA SER A 304 2.76 -14.26 -7.01
C SER A 304 1.59 -14.19 -7.99
N VAL A 305 0.55 -13.44 -7.60
CA VAL A 305 -0.56 -13.04 -8.48
C VAL A 305 -0.61 -11.51 -8.51
N ILE A 306 -0.47 -10.90 -9.70
CA ILE A 306 -0.55 -9.45 -9.87
C ILE A 306 -1.62 -9.13 -10.92
N ALA A 307 -2.73 -8.53 -10.50
CA ALA A 307 -3.85 -8.18 -11.36
C ALA A 307 -4.16 -6.67 -11.26
N VAL A 308 -4.21 -5.99 -12.40
CA VAL A 308 -4.51 -4.56 -12.53
C VAL A 308 -5.76 -4.42 -13.39
N GLY A 309 -6.83 -3.89 -12.81
CA GLY A 309 -8.16 -3.89 -13.43
C GLY A 309 -8.23 -3.07 -14.72
N LEU A 310 -7.52 -1.93 -14.78
CA LEU A 310 -7.52 -1.07 -15.96
C LEU A 310 -6.10 -0.88 -16.49
N ASP A 311 -5.35 0.12 -16.01
CA ASP A 311 -4.09 0.49 -16.66
C ASP A 311 -2.87 0.34 -15.75
N LEU A 312 -1.73 0.09 -16.39
CA LEU A 312 -0.42 0.37 -15.83
C LEU A 312 0.12 1.65 -16.49
N VAL A 313 0.64 2.59 -15.70
CA VAL A 313 1.17 3.86 -16.20
C VAL A 313 2.56 4.12 -15.59
N MET A 314 3.54 4.42 -16.44
CA MET A 314 4.91 4.71 -16.01
C MET A 314 5.33 6.15 -16.33
N ASP A 315 5.69 6.90 -15.29
CA ASP A 315 6.23 8.26 -15.32
C ASP A 315 5.57 9.20 -16.34
N GLN A 316 4.24 9.27 -16.26
CA GLN A 316 3.43 10.05 -17.21
C GLN A 316 3.78 11.54 -17.19
N ASN A 317 4.22 12.05 -16.05
CA ASN A 317 4.45 13.48 -15.83
C ASN A 317 5.93 13.89 -15.99
N ASP A 318 6.85 12.94 -16.18
CA ASP A 318 8.29 13.20 -16.36
C ASP A 318 8.86 14.05 -15.22
N VAL A 319 8.59 13.61 -13.98
CA VAL A 319 9.01 14.34 -12.76
C VAL A 319 10.00 13.56 -11.90
N PHE A 320 10.21 12.27 -12.16
CA PHE A 320 11.11 11.42 -11.38
C PHE A 320 12.48 11.32 -12.01
N ALA A 321 13.48 11.02 -11.19
CA ALA A 321 14.82 10.69 -11.67
C ALA A 321 14.84 9.35 -12.42
N SER A 322 14.05 8.38 -11.94
CA SER A 322 13.80 7.11 -12.61
C SER A 322 12.48 6.50 -12.13
N SER A 323 11.80 5.78 -13.01
CA SER A 323 10.64 4.93 -12.68
C SER A 323 10.88 3.54 -13.26
N THR A 324 11.39 2.64 -12.42
CA THR A 324 11.93 1.36 -12.87
C THR A 324 10.98 0.20 -12.57
N LEU A 325 10.63 -0.58 -13.59
CA LEU A 325 10.11 -1.93 -13.44
C LEU A 325 11.28 -2.92 -13.39
N VAL A 326 11.33 -3.77 -12.37
CA VAL A 326 12.41 -4.75 -12.19
C VAL A 326 11.84 -6.17 -12.24
N ALA A 327 12.33 -6.96 -13.17
CA ALA A 327 12.09 -8.41 -13.22
C ALA A 327 13.28 -9.14 -12.58
N GLN A 328 13.08 -9.70 -11.39
CA GLN A 328 14.07 -10.55 -10.72
C GLN A 328 13.76 -12.02 -10.98
N ILE A 329 14.51 -12.63 -11.90
CA ILE A 329 14.31 -14.00 -12.37
C ILE A 329 14.99 -14.99 -11.43
N THR A 330 14.19 -15.93 -10.92
CA THR A 330 14.62 -17.00 -9.99
C THR A 330 14.51 -18.40 -10.59
N GLY A 331 13.92 -18.54 -11.78
CA GLY A 331 13.63 -19.82 -12.42
C GLY A 331 13.20 -19.68 -13.90
N PRO A 332 12.78 -20.79 -14.53
CA PRO A 332 12.31 -20.82 -15.92
C PRO A 332 10.93 -20.15 -16.11
N THR A 333 10.30 -19.73 -15.03
CA THR A 333 8.98 -19.08 -14.97
C THR A 333 9.10 -17.77 -14.20
N HIS A 334 8.20 -16.82 -14.48
CA HIS A 334 8.11 -15.53 -13.82
C HIS A 334 6.67 -15.06 -13.74
N THR A 335 6.32 -14.31 -12.71
CA THR A 335 4.98 -13.73 -12.55
C THR A 335 4.79 -12.56 -13.53
N PRO A 336 3.85 -12.63 -14.48
CA PRO A 336 3.50 -11.46 -15.28
C PRO A 336 2.63 -10.47 -14.49
N ILE A 337 2.68 -9.20 -14.87
CA ILE A 337 1.68 -8.21 -14.45
C ILE A 337 0.52 -8.28 -15.43
N LEU A 338 -0.64 -8.76 -14.97
CA LEU A 338 -1.84 -8.90 -15.79
C LEU A 338 -2.68 -7.64 -15.72
N ILE A 339 -2.94 -7.03 -16.87
CA ILE A 339 -3.54 -5.71 -17.00
C ILE A 339 -4.80 -5.83 -17.85
N GLY A 340 -5.92 -5.34 -17.33
CA GLY A 340 -7.19 -5.42 -18.03
C GLY A 340 -7.23 -4.59 -19.31
N ARG A 341 -6.59 -3.41 -19.33
CA ARG A 341 -6.64 -2.45 -20.45
C ARG A 341 -5.27 -2.12 -21.02
N ASN A 342 -4.61 -1.03 -20.62
CA ASN A 342 -3.39 -0.55 -21.30
C ASN A 342 -2.16 -0.59 -20.39
N ALA A 343 -0.99 -0.79 -20.99
CA ALA A 343 0.30 -0.50 -20.37
C ALA A 343 0.92 0.72 -21.05
N ASP A 344 0.85 1.88 -20.41
CA ASP A 344 1.35 3.17 -20.91
C ASP A 344 2.78 3.42 -20.39
N ILE A 345 3.77 3.09 -21.21
CA ILE A 345 5.21 3.12 -20.89
C ILE A 345 5.83 4.33 -21.58
N LYS A 346 5.83 5.49 -20.90
CA LYS A 346 6.37 6.73 -21.47
C LYS A 346 7.85 6.94 -21.15
N ASN A 347 8.15 7.16 -19.87
CA ASN A 347 9.51 7.42 -19.38
C ASN A 347 9.94 6.34 -18.35
N GLY A 348 9.37 5.14 -18.48
CA GLY A 348 9.68 4.02 -17.62
C GLY A 348 10.99 3.33 -18.02
N ASP A 349 11.75 2.91 -17.01
CA ASP A 349 12.93 2.07 -17.18
C ASP A 349 12.59 0.61 -16.90
N PHE A 350 13.32 -0.31 -17.53
CA PHE A 350 13.25 -1.73 -17.23
C PHE A 350 14.60 -2.29 -16.83
N ARG A 351 14.64 -3.08 -15.74
CA ARG A 351 15.84 -3.75 -15.27
C ARG A 351 15.60 -5.24 -15.09
N VAL A 352 16.59 -6.05 -15.48
CA VAL A 352 16.60 -7.48 -15.21
C VAL A 352 17.66 -7.80 -14.18
N GLU A 353 17.30 -8.65 -13.22
CA GLU A 353 18.20 -9.22 -12.23
C GLU A 353 18.06 -10.74 -12.21
N LEU A 354 19.17 -11.46 -12.02
CA LEU A 354 19.15 -12.91 -11.82
C LEU A 354 19.42 -13.24 -10.37
N ASN A 355 18.59 -14.09 -9.77
CA ASN A 355 18.79 -14.58 -8.41
C ASN A 355 18.80 -16.11 -8.39
N GLY A 356 20.01 -16.68 -8.48
CA GLY A 356 20.21 -18.13 -8.42
C GLY A 356 19.88 -18.91 -9.69
N TYR A 357 19.29 -18.27 -10.71
CA TYR A 357 18.99 -18.88 -12.01
C TYR A 357 20.06 -18.54 -13.06
N SER A 358 20.34 -19.50 -13.94
CA SER A 358 21.25 -19.34 -15.09
C SER A 358 20.46 -19.56 -16.37
N PRO A 359 20.02 -18.50 -17.05
CA PRO A 359 19.22 -18.64 -18.25
C PRO A 359 19.89 -19.41 -19.38
N VAL A 360 19.07 -20.13 -20.15
CA VAL A 360 19.47 -20.87 -21.34
C VAL A 360 18.81 -20.28 -22.60
N ALA A 361 19.30 -20.64 -23.78
CA ALA A 361 18.67 -20.21 -25.03
C ALA A 361 17.22 -20.72 -25.09
N GLY A 362 16.30 -19.87 -25.54
CA GLY A 362 14.88 -20.21 -25.63
C GLY A 362 14.08 -19.97 -24.35
N ASP A 363 14.73 -19.61 -23.23
CA ASP A 363 13.99 -19.11 -22.07
C ASP A 363 13.21 -17.85 -22.43
N GLU A 364 11.95 -17.79 -21.99
CA GLU A 364 11.01 -16.71 -22.28
C GLU A 364 10.16 -16.42 -21.04
N TRP A 365 10.04 -15.14 -20.69
CA TRP A 365 9.19 -14.68 -19.60
C TRP A 365 8.27 -13.57 -20.07
N SER A 366 6.99 -13.72 -19.76
CA SER A 366 6.03 -12.64 -19.88
C SER A 366 6.20 -11.67 -18.71
N ILE A 367 6.45 -10.39 -19.03
CA ILE A 367 6.65 -9.34 -18.03
C ILE A 367 5.33 -8.59 -17.80
N LEU A 368 4.69 -8.17 -18.90
CA LEU A 368 3.42 -7.44 -18.91
C LEU A 368 2.47 -8.12 -19.89
N GLN A 369 1.21 -8.29 -19.51
CA GLN A 369 0.14 -8.69 -20.42
C GLN A 369 -1.04 -7.73 -20.28
N THR A 370 -1.58 -7.26 -21.39
CA THR A 370 -2.70 -6.31 -21.46
C THR A 370 -3.90 -6.94 -22.15
N ASN A 371 -5.10 -6.36 -21.98
CA ASN A 371 -6.34 -6.94 -22.50
C ASN A 371 -6.60 -8.38 -22.06
N VAL A 372 -6.16 -8.70 -20.84
CA VAL A 372 -6.29 -10.04 -20.26
C VAL A 372 -7.65 -10.18 -19.55
N ASP A 373 -8.29 -11.33 -19.69
CA ASP A 373 -9.37 -11.74 -18.79
C ASP A 373 -8.79 -12.07 -17.42
N LEU A 374 -9.06 -11.22 -16.43
CA LEU A 374 -8.50 -11.39 -15.10
C LEU A 374 -9.22 -12.49 -14.30
N SER A 375 -10.21 -13.19 -14.84
CA SER A 375 -11.02 -14.17 -14.09
C SER A 375 -10.18 -15.22 -13.36
N ASP A 376 -9.19 -15.81 -14.02
CA ASP A 376 -8.33 -16.84 -13.42
C ASP A 376 -7.35 -16.26 -12.39
N ALA A 377 -6.83 -15.06 -12.65
CA ALA A 377 -5.97 -14.34 -11.72
C ALA A 377 -6.73 -13.95 -10.45
N LEU A 378 -7.95 -13.44 -10.60
CA LEU A 378 -8.83 -13.07 -9.50
C LEU A 378 -9.29 -14.28 -8.70
N ALA A 379 -9.60 -15.41 -9.35
CA ALA A 379 -9.89 -16.65 -8.65
C ALA A 379 -8.67 -17.16 -7.85
N SER A 380 -7.47 -16.98 -8.38
CA SER A 380 -6.23 -17.32 -7.67
C SER A 380 -5.98 -16.38 -6.48
N PHE A 381 -6.24 -15.09 -6.65
CA PHE A 381 -6.19 -14.09 -5.58
C PHE A 381 -7.19 -14.42 -4.46
N ASP A 382 -8.44 -14.73 -4.81
CA ASP A 382 -9.48 -15.14 -3.86
C ASP A 382 -9.10 -16.42 -3.11
N ALA A 383 -8.43 -17.36 -3.77
CA ALA A 383 -7.92 -18.56 -3.12
C ALA A 383 -6.85 -18.24 -2.06
N ILE A 384 -5.97 -17.26 -2.30
CA ILE A 384 -5.00 -16.77 -1.32
C ILE A 384 -5.73 -16.12 -0.14
N VAL A 385 -6.70 -15.25 -0.40
CA VAL A 385 -7.52 -14.59 0.62
C VAL A 385 -8.25 -15.61 1.49
N ALA A 386 -8.85 -16.63 0.87
CA ALA A 386 -9.53 -17.70 1.58
C ALA A 386 -8.57 -18.54 2.43
N ALA A 387 -7.33 -18.76 1.96
CA ALA A 387 -6.30 -19.49 2.70
C ALA A 387 -5.83 -18.76 3.97
N GLU A 388 -5.91 -17.42 3.99
CA GLU A 388 -5.64 -16.63 5.19
C GLU A 388 -6.69 -16.82 6.29
N ASN A 389 -7.88 -17.35 5.96
CA ASN A 389 -8.96 -17.65 6.91
C ASN A 389 -9.30 -16.44 7.81
N VAL A 390 -9.45 -15.27 7.19
CA VAL A 390 -9.76 -14.02 7.88
C VAL A 390 -11.26 -13.73 7.88
N ASP A 391 -11.72 -13.17 8.99
CA ASP A 391 -13.01 -12.51 9.06
C ASP A 391 -12.89 -11.07 8.53
N PHE A 392 -13.92 -10.61 7.80
CA PHE A 392 -13.98 -9.24 7.28
C PHE A 392 -14.82 -8.36 8.19
N TYR A 393 -14.38 -7.12 8.38
CA TYR A 393 -15.06 -6.17 9.26
C TYR A 393 -15.36 -4.86 8.53
N ASP A 394 -16.49 -4.24 8.87
CA ASP A 394 -16.75 -2.87 8.44
C ASP A 394 -15.86 -1.88 9.22
N ARG A 395 -15.91 -0.60 8.85
CA ARG A 395 -15.07 0.46 9.46
C ARG A 395 -15.33 0.71 10.95
N VAL A 396 -16.43 0.21 11.50
CA VAL A 396 -16.73 0.32 12.93
C VAL A 396 -16.50 -1.00 13.68
N GLY A 397 -15.94 -2.02 13.01
CA GLY A 397 -15.60 -3.31 13.60
C GLY A 397 -16.73 -4.33 13.61
N ASN A 398 -17.83 -4.11 12.87
CA ASN A 398 -18.86 -5.15 12.76
C ASN A 398 -18.41 -6.23 11.78
N LEU A 399 -18.57 -7.49 12.17
CA LEU A 399 -18.33 -8.63 11.30
C LEU A 399 -19.26 -8.58 10.08
N LEU A 400 -18.69 -8.76 8.90
CA LEU A 400 -19.38 -8.80 7.62
C LEU A 400 -19.73 -10.26 7.26
N THR A 401 -20.84 -10.77 7.79
CA THR A 401 -21.21 -12.19 7.69
C THR A 401 -21.68 -12.65 6.30
N ASP A 402 -22.07 -11.70 5.44
CA ASP A 402 -22.67 -11.97 4.12
C ASP A 402 -21.90 -11.32 2.97
N VAL A 403 -20.70 -10.79 3.22
CA VAL A 403 -19.91 -10.15 2.16
C VAL A 403 -19.23 -11.25 1.34
N PRO A 404 -19.49 -11.31 0.02
CA PRO A 404 -18.80 -12.27 -0.83
C PRO A 404 -17.27 -12.07 -0.71
N PRO A 405 -16.48 -13.12 -1.00
CA PRO A 405 -15.05 -12.95 -1.19
C PRO A 405 -14.84 -11.75 -2.12
N ILE A 406 -13.90 -10.91 -1.71
CA ILE A 406 -13.50 -9.62 -2.28
C ILE A 406 -14.14 -9.34 -3.65
N VAL A 407 -14.93 -8.28 -3.74
CA VAL A 407 -15.52 -7.90 -5.01
C VAL A 407 -14.45 -7.27 -5.89
N HIS A 408 -14.27 -7.84 -7.08
CA HIS A 408 -13.37 -7.37 -8.11
C HIS A 408 -14.14 -6.80 -9.30
N ASN A 409 -13.63 -5.74 -9.90
CA ASN A 409 -14.02 -5.28 -11.22
C ASN A 409 -13.15 -6.02 -12.26
N ASN A 410 -13.80 -6.89 -13.04
CA ASN A 410 -13.20 -7.57 -14.20
C ASN A 410 -13.85 -7.12 -15.53
N ASN A 411 -14.37 -5.89 -15.59
CA ASN A 411 -15.11 -5.41 -16.78
C ASN A 411 -14.21 -5.14 -17.99
N ALA A 412 -12.90 -5.18 -17.81
CA ALA A 412 -11.90 -4.94 -18.84
C ALA A 412 -12.23 -5.68 -20.15
N VAL A 413 -12.49 -6.99 -20.11
CA VAL A 413 -12.70 -7.78 -21.35
C VAL A 413 -13.94 -7.34 -22.12
N THR A 414 -15.05 -7.07 -21.42
CA THR A 414 -16.33 -6.77 -22.07
C THR A 414 -16.45 -5.33 -22.55
N GLU A 415 -15.79 -4.40 -21.86
CA GLU A 415 -15.90 -2.97 -22.15
C GLU A 415 -14.74 -2.46 -23.03
N ASN A 416 -13.53 -3.02 -22.89
CA ASN A 416 -12.35 -2.56 -23.64
C ASN A 416 -12.38 -2.92 -25.13
N ALA A 417 -13.05 -4.01 -25.52
CA ALA A 417 -13.15 -4.41 -26.92
C ALA A 417 -13.80 -3.34 -27.83
N ASN A 418 -14.51 -2.37 -27.24
CA ASN A 418 -15.10 -1.23 -27.94
C ASN A 418 -14.53 0.13 -27.48
N ASP A 419 -13.57 0.15 -26.55
CA ASP A 419 -12.93 1.37 -26.08
C ASP A 419 -11.93 1.85 -27.15
N PRO A 420 -12.19 2.98 -27.83
CA PRO A 420 -11.26 3.51 -28.84
C PRO A 420 -9.93 3.98 -28.24
N SER A 421 -9.81 4.05 -26.91
CA SER A 421 -8.57 4.34 -26.19
C SER A 421 -7.74 3.10 -25.86
N TYR A 422 -8.22 1.89 -26.19
CA TYR A 422 -7.41 0.69 -26.10
C TYR A 422 -6.28 0.71 -27.14
N VAL A 423 -5.06 0.60 -26.65
CA VAL A 423 -3.81 0.57 -27.44
C VAL A 423 -2.94 -0.62 -27.06
N GLY A 424 -3.25 -1.34 -25.99
CA GLY A 424 -2.46 -2.46 -25.47
C GLY A 424 -1.19 -1.95 -24.79
N VAL A 425 -0.03 -2.35 -25.29
CA VAL A 425 1.27 -1.80 -24.89
C VAL A 425 1.56 -0.51 -25.67
N ASP A 426 1.53 0.63 -24.98
CA ASP A 426 1.84 1.95 -25.55
C ASP A 426 3.26 2.39 -25.19
N GLY A 427 4.18 2.20 -26.12
CA GLY A 427 5.57 2.65 -26.02
C GLY A 427 6.55 1.60 -25.47
N PRO A 428 7.83 1.66 -25.85
CA PRO A 428 8.88 0.84 -25.24
C PRO A 428 9.39 1.48 -23.94
N PHE A 429 10.08 0.69 -23.11
CA PHE A 429 10.88 1.24 -22.02
C PHE A 429 11.94 2.20 -22.55
N GLN A 430 12.14 3.32 -21.85
CA GLN A 430 13.09 4.36 -22.24
C GLN A 430 14.52 3.87 -22.11
N ASN A 431 14.84 3.25 -20.97
CA ASN A 431 16.11 2.58 -20.74
C ASN A 431 15.89 1.12 -20.35
N VAL A 432 16.82 0.27 -20.77
CA VAL A 432 16.84 -1.15 -20.44
C VAL A 432 18.20 -1.49 -19.84
N ASP A 433 18.20 -2.01 -18.62
CA ASP A 433 19.40 -2.37 -17.86
C ASP A 433 19.49 -3.87 -17.61
N PHE A 434 20.45 -4.52 -18.28
CA PHE A 434 20.80 -5.93 -18.07
C PHE A 434 22.12 -6.10 -17.32
N SER A 435 22.72 -5.02 -16.79
CA SER A 435 24.05 -5.07 -16.18
C SER A 435 24.10 -5.94 -14.91
N ALA A 436 22.97 -6.09 -14.22
CA ALA A 436 22.80 -6.95 -13.06
C ALA A 436 22.43 -8.41 -13.40
N ALA A 437 22.24 -8.73 -14.69
CA ALA A 437 21.86 -10.03 -15.20
C ALA A 437 22.89 -10.51 -16.24
N SER A 438 24.05 -10.97 -15.78
CA SER A 438 25.07 -11.50 -16.70
C SER A 438 24.67 -12.88 -17.23
N LEU A 439 24.65 -13.03 -18.56
CA LEU A 439 24.41 -14.30 -19.24
C LEU A 439 25.71 -15.03 -19.58
N SER A 440 25.58 -16.33 -19.85
CA SER A 440 26.66 -17.13 -20.43
C SER A 440 27.10 -16.59 -21.79
N ALA A 441 28.38 -16.80 -22.14
CA ALA A 441 28.92 -16.33 -23.41
C ALA A 441 28.15 -16.92 -24.60
N GLY A 442 27.76 -16.07 -25.56
CA GLY A 442 26.96 -16.46 -26.71
C GLY A 442 25.46 -16.16 -26.55
N LEU A 443 24.99 -15.86 -25.33
CA LEU A 443 23.60 -15.48 -25.06
C LEU A 443 23.43 -13.97 -24.92
N ALA A 444 22.24 -13.48 -25.24
CA ALA A 444 21.80 -12.11 -24.97
C ALA A 444 20.34 -12.07 -24.54
N PHE A 445 19.97 -11.03 -23.80
CA PHE A 445 18.57 -10.70 -23.58
C PHE A 445 18.01 -9.93 -24.77
N GLU A 446 16.77 -10.24 -25.11
CA GLU A 446 15.95 -9.51 -26.07
C GLU A 446 14.62 -9.16 -25.42
N LEU A 447 14.15 -7.93 -25.65
CA LEU A 447 12.78 -7.53 -25.31
C LEU A 447 11.96 -7.48 -26.59
N GLU A 448 10.90 -8.26 -26.63
CA GLU A 448 9.91 -8.23 -27.70
C GLU A 448 8.65 -7.50 -27.20
N TYR A 449 8.25 -6.47 -27.93
CA TYR A 449 7.04 -5.70 -27.67
C TYR A 449 5.96 -6.13 -28.66
N LEU A 450 5.01 -6.92 -28.17
CA LEU A 450 3.81 -7.29 -28.89
C LEU A 450 2.72 -6.23 -28.65
N SER A 451 1.60 -6.34 -29.37
CA SER A 451 0.47 -5.42 -29.18
C SER A 451 -0.09 -5.44 -27.77
N ASP A 452 -0.05 -6.61 -27.14
CA ASP A 452 -0.73 -6.92 -25.89
C ASP A 452 0.22 -7.48 -24.83
N GLU A 453 1.51 -7.59 -25.12
CA GLU A 453 2.46 -8.26 -24.23
C GLU A 453 3.88 -7.70 -24.37
N VAL A 454 4.63 -7.72 -23.27
CA VAL A 454 6.09 -7.50 -23.28
C VAL A 454 6.78 -8.78 -22.82
N LEU A 455 7.59 -9.35 -23.72
CA LEU A 455 8.33 -10.59 -23.49
C LEU A 455 9.81 -10.30 -23.28
N LEU A 456 10.40 -10.93 -22.27
CA LEU A 456 11.84 -11.02 -22.08
C LEU A 456 12.31 -12.40 -22.58
N LYS A 457 13.24 -12.42 -23.53
CA LYS A 457 13.77 -13.64 -24.16
C LYS A 457 15.25 -13.76 -23.96
N VAL A 458 15.74 -14.99 -23.87
CA VAL A 458 17.15 -15.31 -24.02
C VAL A 458 17.41 -15.91 -25.39
N VAL A 459 18.18 -15.18 -26.18
CA VAL A 459 18.49 -15.56 -27.56
C VAL A 459 19.97 -15.85 -27.73
N SER A 460 20.29 -16.71 -28.69
CA SER A 460 21.67 -16.92 -29.11
C SER A 460 22.13 -15.80 -30.04
N THR A 461 23.35 -15.31 -29.82
CA THR A 461 24.02 -14.27 -30.65
C THR A 461 25.01 -14.86 -31.66
N GLY A 462 25.11 -16.20 -31.75
CA GLY A 462 26.01 -16.92 -32.64
C GLY A 462 25.95 -18.45 -32.45
N SER A 463 26.94 -19.19 -32.95
CA SER A 463 27.06 -20.62 -32.60
C SER A 463 27.36 -20.75 -31.10
N LEU A 464 26.53 -21.47 -30.35
CA LEU A 464 26.79 -21.69 -28.93
C LEU A 464 28.02 -22.61 -28.79
N PRO A 465 28.97 -22.30 -27.89
CA PRO A 465 30.08 -23.22 -27.63
C PRO A 465 29.55 -24.53 -27.04
N GLY A 466 29.49 -25.58 -27.87
CA GLY A 466 28.94 -26.89 -27.48
C GLY A 466 27.77 -27.35 -28.34
N ASP A 467 27.17 -26.45 -29.14
CA ASP A 467 26.13 -26.75 -30.12
C ASP A 467 26.78 -27.35 -31.38
N PHE A 468 26.89 -28.68 -31.43
CA PHE A 468 27.53 -29.42 -32.50
C PHE A 468 26.57 -29.76 -33.65
N ASP A 469 25.26 -29.78 -33.39
CA ASP A 469 24.25 -30.10 -34.39
C ASP A 469 23.66 -28.85 -35.10
N GLY A 470 23.90 -27.66 -34.54
CA GLY A 470 23.62 -26.36 -35.12
C GLY A 470 22.17 -25.89 -34.93
N ASP A 471 21.44 -26.42 -33.97
CA ASP A 471 20.05 -26.05 -33.69
C ASP A 471 19.91 -24.83 -32.76
N ASN A 472 21.02 -24.32 -32.22
CA ASN A 472 21.14 -23.21 -31.27
C ASN A 472 20.69 -23.54 -29.83
N ASP A 473 20.70 -24.81 -29.45
CA ASP A 473 20.67 -25.27 -28.06
C ASP A 473 21.98 -25.99 -27.70
N VAL A 474 22.27 -26.19 -26.40
CA VAL A 474 23.37 -27.08 -25.95
C VAL A 474 22.78 -28.13 -25.01
N ASP A 475 22.49 -29.32 -25.55
CA ASP A 475 21.72 -30.34 -24.84
C ASP A 475 22.37 -31.75 -24.86
N GLY A 476 21.57 -32.81 -24.73
CA GLY A 476 22.05 -34.19 -24.71
C GLY A 476 22.36 -34.78 -26.08
N ASP A 477 21.96 -34.10 -27.16
CA ASP A 477 22.17 -34.50 -28.55
C ASP A 477 23.51 -33.94 -29.13
N ASP A 478 24.24 -33.12 -28.36
CA ASP A 478 25.55 -32.50 -28.65
C ASP A 478 26.81 -33.32 -28.27
#